data_AF-A0A534ZS17-F1
#
_entry.id   AF-A0A534ZS17-F1
#
_cell.length_a   1.000
_cell.length_b   1.000
_cell.length_c   1.000
_cell.angle_alpha   90.00
_cell.angle_beta   90.00
_cell.angle_gamma   90.00
#
_symmetry.space_group_name_H-M   'P 1'
#
loop_
_entity.id
_entity.type
_entity.pdbx_description
1 polymer ?
#
loop_
_entity_poly.entity_id
_entity_poly.type
_entity_poly.pdbx_seq_one_letter_code
_entity_poly.pdbx_strand_id
1 'polypeptide(L)' 'MITAQEAKLLTLARRLVSHLTPEDLLNPHDFVPLVESAEFNYEDGILAGLRAARAALRASCRTA' A
#
# COMPACT_ATOMS: atom_id res chain seq x y z
N MET A 1 -5.96 3.53 10.72
CA MET A 1 -4.59 3.02 10.48
C MET A 1 -4.38 2.69 9.01
N ILE A 2 -5.05 1.68 8.43
CA ILE A 2 -4.88 1.33 7.00
C ILE A 2 -5.16 2.51 6.07
N THR A 3 -6.27 3.22 6.23
CA THR A 3 -6.60 4.40 5.38
C THR A 3 -5.56 5.52 5.47
N ALA A 4 -4.95 5.72 6.64
CA ALA A 4 -3.88 6.71 6.80
C ALA A 4 -2.60 6.26 6.08
N GLN A 5 -2.28 4.96 6.13
CA GLN A 5 -1.16 4.38 5.39
C GLN A 5 -1.40 4.46 3.88
N GLU A 6 -2.63 4.20 3.40
CA GLU A 6 -2.99 4.34 1.99
C GLU A 6 -2.82 5.79 1.49
N ALA A 7 -3.25 6.79 2.28
CA ALA A 7 -3.05 8.19 1.95
C ALA A 7 -1.56 8.60 1.94
N LYS A 8 -0.78 8.07 2.88
CA LYS A 8 0.68 8.28 2.94
C LYS A 8 1.35 7.70 1.70
N LEU A 9 1.04 6.45 1.36
CA LEU A 9 1.60 5.76 0.20
C LEU A 9 1.24 6.49 -1.10
N LEU A 10 0.00 6.95 -1.26
CA LEU A 10 -0.41 7.76 -2.42
C LEU A 10 0.33 9.09 -2.52
N THR A 11 0.55 9.76 -1.38
CA THR A 11 1.31 11.01 -1.34
C THR A 11 2.76 10.77 -1.77
N LEU A 12 3.37 9.69 -1.31
CA LEU A 12 4.73 9.30 -1.70
C LEU A 12 4.80 8.92 -3.19
N ALA A 13 3.86 8.11 -3.66
CA ALA A 13 3.80 7.69 -5.05
C ALA A 13 3.66 8.89 -6.00
N ARG A 14 2.84 9.89 -5.62
CA ARG A 14 2.68 11.14 -6.40
C ARG A 14 3.92 12.03 -6.43
N ARG A 15 4.87 11.87 -5.52
CA ARG A 15 6.18 12.53 -5.62
C ARG A 15 7.04 11.92 -6.72
N LEU A 16 6.85 10.63 -7.02
CA LEU A 16 7.59 9.88 -8.04
C LEU A 16 6.89 9.96 -9.40
N VAL A 17 5.55 9.81 -9.41
CA VAL A 17 4.71 9.89 -10.61
C VAL A 17 3.47 10.72 -10.29
N SER A 18 3.46 11.96 -10.77
CA SER A 18 2.52 13.02 -10.36
C SER A 18 1.03 12.73 -10.55
N HIS A 19 0.68 11.91 -11.54
CA HIS A 19 -0.71 11.64 -11.94
C HIS A 19 -1.28 10.33 -11.39
N LEU A 20 -0.59 9.68 -10.44
CA LEU A 20 -1.07 8.42 -9.87
C LEU A 20 -2.39 8.56 -9.13
N THR A 21 -3.25 7.58 -9.38
CA THR A 21 -4.52 7.37 -8.70
C THR A 21 -4.36 6.33 -7.60
N PRO A 22 -5.32 6.24 -6.65
CA PRO A 22 -5.34 5.15 -5.66
C PRO A 22 -5.44 3.76 -6.31
N GLU A 23 -6.04 3.65 -7.49
CA GLU A 23 -6.22 2.40 -8.22
C GLU A 23 -4.89 1.91 -8.80
N ASP A 24 -4.04 2.81 -9.25
CA ASP A 24 -2.70 2.50 -9.75
C ASP A 24 -1.80 1.89 -8.66
N LEU A 25 -2.04 2.21 -7.37
CA LEU A 25 -1.31 1.61 -6.26
C LEU A 25 -1.62 0.14 -6.04
N LEU A 26 -2.66 -0.40 -6.69
CA LEU A 26 -2.94 -1.83 -6.65
C LEU A 26 -1.97 -2.63 -7.53
N ASN A 27 -1.37 -1.98 -8.53
CA ASN A 27 -0.39 -2.57 -9.45
C ASN A 27 0.86 -1.66 -9.58
N PRO A 28 1.63 -1.46 -8.49
CA PRO A 28 2.76 -0.52 -8.50
C PRO A 28 3.89 -0.94 -9.46
N HIS A 29 3.91 -2.21 -9.88
CA HIS A 29 4.88 -2.75 -10.85
C HIS A 29 4.74 -2.17 -12.26
N ASP A 30 3.60 -1.55 -12.59
CA ASP A 30 3.39 -0.87 -13.88
C ASP A 30 4.17 0.46 -13.97
N PHE A 31 4.73 0.93 -12.84
CA PHE A 31 5.45 2.19 -12.74
C PHE A 31 6.87 1.96 -12.25
N VAL A 32 7.84 1.94 -13.18
CA VAL A 32 9.28 1.78 -12.87
C VAL A 32 9.76 2.69 -11.72
N PRO A 33 9.38 3.99 -11.65
CA PRO A 33 9.81 4.86 -10.54
C PRO A 33 9.34 4.40 -9.16
N LEU A 34 8.22 3.68 -9.07
CA LEU A 34 7.73 3.13 -7.80
C LEU A 34 8.55 1.91 -7.38
N VAL A 35 8.82 1.02 -8.33
CA VAL A 35 9.59 -0.22 -8.09
C VAL A 35 11.03 0.10 -7.67
N GLU A 36 11.65 1.12 -8.27
CA GLU A 36 13.01 1.54 -7.93
C GLU A 36 13.11 2.33 -6.61
N SER A 37 11.98 2.79 -6.07
CA SER A 37 11.96 3.59 -4.84
C SER A 37 11.95 2.70 -3.59
N ALA A 38 13.09 2.66 -2.89
CA ALA A 38 13.21 1.95 -1.62
C ALA A 38 12.25 2.47 -0.54
N GLU A 39 12.01 3.79 -0.51
CA GLU A 39 11.04 4.41 0.40
C GLU A 39 9.62 3.92 0.09
N PHE A 40 9.25 3.86 -1.20
CA PHE A 40 7.94 3.36 -1.61
C PHE A 40 7.74 1.90 -1.23
N ASN A 41 8.72 1.05 -1.56
CA ASN A 41 8.68 -0.38 -1.27
C ASN A 41 8.55 -0.67 0.24
N TYR A 42 9.22 0.13 1.08
CA TYR A 42 9.08 0.01 2.53
C TYR A 42 7.65 0.31 2.99
N GLU A 43 7.09 1.44 2.55
CA GLU A 43 5.76 1.87 2.96
C GLU A 43 4.64 0.97 2.42
N ASP A 44 4.83 0.41 1.22
CA ASP A 44 3.94 -0.59 0.64
C ASP A 44 3.97 -1.90 1.44
N GLY A 45 5.15 -2.35 1.86
CA GLY A 45 5.31 -3.50 2.75
C GLY A 45 4.59 -3.33 4.09
N ILE A 46 4.62 -2.13 4.68
CA ILE A 46 3.84 -1.83 5.89
C ILE A 46 2.34 -1.92 5.63
N LEU A 47 1.86 -1.38 4.51
CA LEU A 47 0.45 -1.46 4.12
C LEU A 47 0.01 -2.93 3.92
N ALA A 48 0.83 -3.74 3.27
CA ALA A 48 0.61 -5.17 3.08
C ALA A 48 0.49 -5.90 4.44
N GLY A 49 1.41 -5.63 5.38
CA GLY A 49 1.36 -6.18 6.73
C GLY A 49 0.08 -5.82 7.49
N LEU A 50 -0.35 -4.55 7.44
CA LEU A 50 -1.60 -4.12 8.07
C LEU A 50 -2.84 -4.80 7.46
N ARG A 51 -2.86 -4.97 6.13
CA ARG A 51 -3.94 -5.67 5.42
C ARG A 51 -3.98 -7.15 5.80
N ALA A 52 -2.82 -7.80 5.89
CA ALA A 52 -2.69 -9.18 6.33
C ALA A 52 -3.20 -9.37 7.77
N ALA A 53 -2.78 -8.51 8.71
CA ALA A 53 -3.25 -8.55 10.09
C ALA A 53 -4.78 -8.39 10.19
N ARG A 54 -5.36 -7.44 9.44
CA ARG A 54 -6.82 -7.26 9.36
C ARG A 54 -7.52 -8.51 8.81
N ALA A 55 -6.97 -9.14 7.78
CA ALA A 55 -7.53 -10.36 7.21
C ALA A 55 -7.49 -11.52 8.21
N ALA A 56 -6.38 -11.69 8.92
CA ALA A 56 -6.22 -12.71 9.96
C ALA A 56 -7.23 -12.55 11.09
N LEU A 57 -7.38 -11.34 11.65
CA LEU A 57 -8.36 -11.04 12.70
C LEU A 57 -9.79 -11.35 12.23
N ARG A 58 -10.14 -10.96 10.99
CA ARG A 58 -11.46 -11.25 10.42
C ARG A 58 -11.68 -12.75 10.20
N ALA A 59 -10.64 -13.50 9.85
CA ALA A 59 -10.73 -14.95 9.75
C ALA A 59 -10.95 -15.58 11.13
N SER A 60 -10.17 -15.18 12.14
CA SER A 60 -10.31 -15.70 13.51
C SER A 60 -11.67 -15.43 14.14
N CYS A 61 -12.27 -14.26 13.88
CA CYS A 61 -13.62 -13.95 14.38
C CYS A 61 -14.76 -14.70 13.66
N ARG A 62 -14.53 -15.28 12.48
CA ARG A 62 -15.55 -16.09 11.78
C ARG A 62 -15.60 -17.55 12.25
N THR A 63 -14.55 -17.99 12.94
CA THR A 63 -14.39 -19.36 13.43
C THR A 63 -14.69 -19.49 14.93
N ALA A 64 -15.19 -18.42 15.56
CA ALA A 64 -15.61 -18.34 16.95
C ALA A 64 -17.13 -18.28 17.05
#